data_AF-A0A2D8JJT4-F1
#
_entry.id   AF-A0A2D8JJT4-F1
#
_cell.length_a   1.000
_cell.length_b   1.000
_cell.length_c   1.000
_cell.angle_alpha   90.00
_cell.angle_beta   90.00
_cell.angle_gamma   90.00
#
_symmetry.space_group_name_H-M   'P 1'
#
loop_
_entity.id
_entity.type
_entity.pdbx_description
1 polymer ?
#
loop_
_entity_poly.entity_id
_entity_poly.type
_entity_poly.pdbx_seq_one_letter_code
_entity_poly.pdbx_strand_id
1 'polypeptide(L)'
;MDTRKFAMNYGAVLGILLVLVSYFSYIFGIDEKESMIPSILNNGLTIGFIAYAVTKYRDIFNNGYISYSSSLKLGTTVAFFSSVILAFYTFLFISYINTDALNDIISMTEQAMLESNPDVSDEELDLALEMTSKMMQPHWIMMMGILGGTFMGFLYSLAISFFVKKSDNNV
;
A
#
# COMPACT_ATOMS: atom_id res chain seq x y z
N MET A 1 9.75 21.91 12.85
CA MET A 1 10.31 20.61 12.40
C MET A 1 10.21 20.55 10.89
N ASP A 2 11.22 20.04 10.19
CA ASP A 2 11.15 19.87 8.73
C ASP A 2 10.04 18.88 8.33
N THR A 3 9.17 19.26 7.39
CA THR A 3 8.01 18.46 6.97
C THR A 3 8.42 17.12 6.36
N ARG A 4 9.53 17.09 5.60
CA ARG A 4 10.02 15.85 4.98
C ARG A 4 10.55 14.88 6.03
N LYS A 5 11.32 15.37 7.00
CA LYS A 5 11.80 14.55 8.13
C LYS A 5 10.64 13.99 8.95
N PHE A 6 9.60 14.80 9.20
CA PHE A 6 8.38 14.32 9.84
C PHE A 6 7.72 13.21 9.00
N ALA A 7 7.48 13.45 7.72
CA ALA A 7 6.81 12.50 6.84
C ALA A 7 7.58 11.17 6.73
N MET A 8 8.92 11.23 6.65
CA MET A 8 9.78 10.05 6.60
C MET A 8 9.69 9.24 7.90
N ASN A 9 9.75 9.89 9.06
CA ASN A 9 9.65 9.18 10.35
C ASN A 9 8.27 8.52 10.54
N TYR A 10 7.18 9.23 10.25
CA TYR A 10 5.83 8.69 10.41
C TYR A 10 5.49 7.66 9.32
N GLY A 11 5.97 7.86 8.09
CA GLY A 11 5.89 6.85 7.04
C GLY A 11 6.66 5.59 7.39
N ALA A 12 7.81 5.73 8.06
CA ALA A 12 8.57 4.57 8.53
C ALA A 12 7.81 3.76 9.59
N VAL A 13 7.21 4.45 10.56
CA VAL A 13 6.36 3.80 11.58
C VAL A 13 5.17 3.09 10.92
N LEU A 14 4.46 3.76 10.01
CA LEU A 14 3.35 3.15 9.28
C LEU A 14 3.80 1.92 8.49
N GLY A 15 4.90 2.02 7.74
CA GLY A 15 5.45 0.91 6.98
C GLY A 15 5.76 -0.31 7.85
N ILE A 16 6.40 -0.10 9.01
CA ILE A 16 6.67 -1.18 9.97
C ILE A 16 5.37 -1.79 10.51
N LEU A 17 4.37 -0.98 10.84
CA LEU A 17 3.08 -1.51 11.31
C LEU A 17 2.40 -2.37 10.23
N LEU A 18 2.44 -1.94 8.96
CA LEU A 18 1.90 -2.71 7.84
C LEU A 18 2.67 -4.03 7.61
N VAL A 19 4.00 -4.00 7.76
CA VAL A 19 4.82 -5.22 7.73
C VAL A 19 4.43 -6.18 8.84
N LEU A 20 4.21 -5.69 10.06
CA LEU A 20 3.76 -6.53 11.17
C LEU A 20 2.39 -7.16 10.88
N VAL A 21 1.44 -6.40 10.34
CA VAL A 21 0.14 -6.94 9.91
C VAL A 21 0.33 -8.06 8.90
N SER A 22 1.13 -7.85 7.85
CA SER A 22 1.38 -8.87 6.81
C SER A 22 2.07 -10.11 7.39
N TYR A 23 3.08 -9.93 8.24
CA TYR A 23 3.82 -11.01 8.89
C TYR A 23 2.92 -11.87 9.79
N PHE A 24 2.07 -11.24 10.61
CA PHE A 24 1.15 -11.98 11.48
C PHE A 24 0.05 -12.69 10.69
N SER A 25 -0.49 -12.08 9.63
CA SER A 25 -1.45 -12.76 8.74
C SER A 25 -0.84 -14.04 8.17
N TYR A 26 0.43 -13.99 7.75
CA TYR A 26 1.15 -15.16 7.26
C TYR A 26 1.32 -16.25 8.34
N ILE A 27 1.79 -15.90 9.55
CA ILE A 27 1.98 -16.88 10.63
C ILE A 27 0.67 -17.55 11.03
N PHE A 28 -0.43 -16.79 11.05
CA PHE A 28 -1.74 -17.33 11.40
C PHE A 28 -2.44 -18.04 10.25
N GLY A 29 -1.81 -18.11 9.07
CA GLY A 29 -2.38 -18.76 7.89
C GLY A 29 -3.66 -18.08 7.38
N ILE A 30 -3.81 -16.77 7.61
CA ILE A 30 -4.96 -16.01 7.13
C ILE A 30 -4.71 -15.69 5.65
N ASP A 31 -5.34 -16.46 4.77
CA ASP A 31 -5.29 -16.20 3.32
C ASP A 31 -6.26 -15.06 2.96
N GLU A 32 -5.77 -14.09 2.17
CA GLU A 32 -6.57 -12.99 1.64
C GLU A 32 -7.68 -13.46 0.69
N LYS A 33 -7.56 -14.68 0.13
CA LYS A 33 -8.60 -15.31 -0.70
C LYS A 33 -9.83 -15.71 0.10
N GLU A 34 -9.63 -16.12 1.36
CA GLU A 34 -10.70 -16.61 2.23
C GLU A 34 -11.25 -15.52 3.13
N SER A 35 -10.47 -14.46 3.38
CA SER A 35 -10.82 -13.42 4.34
C SER A 35 -10.45 -12.03 3.87
N MET A 36 -11.42 -11.12 3.95
CA MET A 36 -11.20 -9.69 3.72
C MET A 36 -10.54 -8.98 4.91
N ILE A 37 -10.34 -9.68 6.04
CA ILE A 37 -9.84 -9.09 7.29
C ILE A 37 -8.47 -8.41 7.09
N PRO A 38 -7.45 -9.02 6.46
CA PRO A 38 -6.15 -8.38 6.27
C PRO A 38 -6.26 -7.07 5.47
N SER A 39 -7.06 -7.08 4.39
CA SER A 39 -7.27 -5.89 3.55
C SER A 39 -7.98 -4.76 4.30
N ILE A 40 -9.03 -5.08 5.07
CA ILE A 40 -9.75 -4.08 5.89
C ILE A 40 -8.82 -3.49 6.96
N LEU A 41 -8.03 -4.34 7.63
CA LEU A 41 -7.07 -3.91 8.64
C LEU A 41 -5.98 -3.02 8.04
N ASN A 42 -5.41 -3.40 6.90
CA ASN A 42 -4.38 -2.64 6.21
C ASN A 42 -4.89 -1.24 5.79
N ASN A 43 -6.05 -1.20 5.13
CA ASN A 43 -6.66 0.05 4.69
C ASN A 43 -7.07 0.93 5.87
N GLY A 44 -7.72 0.35 6.88
CA GLY A 44 -8.15 1.07 8.09
C GLY A 44 -6.96 1.66 8.86
N LEU A 45 -5.89 0.87 9.02
CA LEU A 45 -4.64 1.31 9.64
C LEU A 45 -3.99 2.44 8.85
N THR A 46 -3.91 2.32 7.53
CA THR A 46 -3.32 3.34 6.65
C THR A 46 -4.09 4.66 6.74
N ILE A 47 -5.43 4.61 6.58
CA ILE A 47 -6.29 5.79 6.66
C ILE A 47 -6.19 6.44 8.05
N GLY A 48 -6.36 5.64 9.11
CA GLY A 48 -6.33 6.14 10.48
C GLY A 48 -4.98 6.74 10.85
N PHE A 49 -3.88 6.10 10.44
CA PHE A 49 -2.54 6.57 10.74
C PHE A 49 -2.17 7.84 9.95
N ILE A 50 -2.54 7.93 8.68
CA ILE A 50 -2.35 9.18 7.90
C ILE A 50 -3.15 10.32 8.55
N ALA A 51 -4.40 10.08 8.91
CA ALA A 51 -5.24 11.09 9.58
C ALA A 51 -4.61 11.56 10.90
N TYR A 52 -4.10 10.62 11.71
CA TYR A 52 -3.37 10.91 12.93
C TYR A 52 -2.09 11.72 12.65
N ALA A 53 -1.24 11.29 11.71
CA ALA A 53 0.03 11.94 11.41
C ALA A 53 -0.17 13.38 10.92
N VAL A 54 -1.12 13.61 10.02
CA VAL A 54 -1.44 14.94 9.50
C VAL A 54 -2.02 15.84 10.59
N THR A 55 -2.95 15.32 11.40
CA THR A 55 -3.54 16.06 12.53
C THR A 55 -2.48 16.45 13.56
N LYS A 56 -1.59 15.51 13.89
CA LYS A 56 -0.47 15.76 14.80
C LYS A 56 0.50 16.80 14.25
N TYR A 57 0.78 16.77 12.94
CA TYR A 57 1.60 17.80 12.31
C TYR A 57 0.97 19.18 12.41
N ARG A 58 -0.33 19.27 12.06
CA ARG A 58 -1.12 20.51 12.17
C ARG A 58 -1.05 21.09 13.58
N ASP A 59 -1.37 20.29 14.59
CA ASP A 59 -1.58 20.78 15.95
C ASP A 59 -0.27 21.09 16.68
N ILE A 60 0.77 20.28 16.49
CA ILE A 60 2.03 20.43 17.23
C ILE A 60 3.04 21.32 16.49
N PHE A 61 3.06 21.27 15.16
CA PHE A 61 4.13 21.86 14.36
C PHE A 61 3.69 23.01 13.45
N ASN A 62 2.38 23.25 13.33
CA ASN A 62 1.83 24.30 12.48
C ASN A 62 0.75 25.12 13.18
N ASN A 63 0.87 25.28 14.50
CA ASN A 63 0.02 26.11 15.36
C ASN A 63 -1.49 25.81 15.26
N GLY A 64 -1.87 24.58 14.92
CA GLY A 64 -3.27 24.18 14.76
C GLY A 64 -3.88 24.51 13.40
N TYR A 65 -3.08 24.93 12.41
CA TYR A 65 -3.54 25.27 11.06
C TYR A 65 -2.86 24.41 10.01
N ILE A 66 -3.55 24.08 8.93
CA ILE A 66 -2.95 23.40 7.77
C ILE A 66 -3.84 23.63 6.56
N SER A 67 -3.24 24.04 5.44
CA SER A 67 -3.96 24.17 4.19
C SER A 67 -4.28 22.78 3.61
N TYR A 68 -5.29 22.71 2.73
CA TYR A 68 -5.64 21.47 2.06
C TYR A 68 -4.46 20.88 1.27
N SER A 69 -3.73 21.70 0.51
CA SER A 69 -2.60 21.26 -0.31
C SER A 69 -1.42 20.77 0.54
N SER A 70 -1.12 21.45 1.65
CA SER A 70 -0.07 21.01 2.58
C SER A 70 -0.44 19.70 3.29
N SER A 71 -1.70 19.54 3.68
CA SER A 71 -2.22 18.30 4.26
C SER A 71 -2.13 17.13 3.26
N LEU A 72 -2.58 17.34 2.02
CA LEU A 72 -2.55 16.34 0.96
C LEU A 72 -1.13 15.90 0.66
N LYS A 73 -0.21 16.85 0.50
CA LYS A 73 1.21 16.58 0.25
C LYS A 73 1.82 15.80 1.40
N LEU A 74 1.54 16.19 2.65
CA LEU A 74 2.07 15.52 3.83
C LEU A 74 1.59 14.06 3.91
N GLY A 75 0.28 13.83 3.81
CA GLY A 75 -0.29 12.48 3.85
C GLY A 75 0.22 11.58 2.73
N THR A 76 0.30 12.11 1.50
CA THR A 76 0.85 11.37 0.36
C THR A 76 2.33 11.02 0.56
N THR A 77 3.12 11.92 1.16
CA THR A 77 4.54 11.67 1.44
C THR A 77 4.72 10.62 2.54
N VAL A 78 3.87 10.63 3.58
CA VAL A 78 3.83 9.58 4.61
C VAL A 78 3.53 8.22 3.95
N ALA A 79 2.53 8.17 3.08
CA ALA A 79 2.16 6.96 2.35
C ALA A 79 3.31 6.44 1.47
N PHE A 80 3.98 7.32 0.73
CA PHE A 80 5.16 6.97 -0.07
C PHE A 80 6.25 6.29 0.75
N PHE A 81 6.64 6.86 1.90
CA PHE A 81 7.68 6.24 2.73
C PHE A 81 7.21 4.91 3.34
N SER A 82 5.93 4.79 3.69
CA SER A 82 5.38 3.52 4.18
C SER A 82 5.34 2.44 3.09
N SER A 83 5.00 2.79 1.86
CA SER A 83 4.91 1.85 0.74
C SER A 83 6.29 1.37 0.30
N VAL A 84 7.33 2.22 0.39
CA VAL A 84 8.73 1.81 0.18
C VAL A 84 9.14 0.69 1.13
N ILE A 85 8.83 0.83 2.42
CA ILE A 85 9.18 -0.20 3.42
C ILE A 85 8.38 -1.47 3.20
N LEU A 86 7.07 -1.35 3.00
CA LEU A 86 6.22 -2.51 2.78
C LEU A 86 6.61 -3.26 1.49
N ALA A 87 6.86 -2.56 0.40
CA ALA A 87 7.27 -3.16 -0.87
C ALA A 87 8.63 -3.86 -0.77
N PHE A 88 9.57 -3.28 -0.01
CA PHE A 88 10.85 -3.93 0.26
C PHE A 88 10.66 -5.22 1.07
N TYR A 89 9.79 -5.22 2.09
CA TYR A 89 9.41 -6.44 2.80
C TYR A 89 8.76 -7.48 1.86
N THR A 90 7.80 -7.07 1.03
CA THR A 90 7.15 -7.96 0.05
C THR A 90 8.15 -8.58 -0.92
N PHE A 91 9.14 -7.80 -1.39
CA PHE A 91 10.24 -8.30 -2.21
C PHE A 91 11.00 -9.41 -1.49
N LEU A 92 11.40 -9.19 -0.23
CA LEU A 92 12.11 -10.20 0.55
C LEU A 92 11.25 -11.43 0.82
N PHE A 93 9.96 -11.22 1.10
CA PHE A 93 9.02 -12.29 1.37
C PHE A 93 8.87 -13.23 0.17
N ILE A 94 8.62 -12.71 -1.03
CA ILE A 94 8.45 -13.53 -2.23
C ILE A 94 9.78 -14.14 -2.70
N SER A 95 10.90 -13.44 -2.51
CA SER A 95 12.20 -13.91 -3.00
C SER A 95 12.85 -14.98 -2.11
N TYR A 96 12.55 -14.98 -0.81
CA TYR A 96 13.29 -15.81 0.16
C TYR A 96 12.43 -16.58 1.16
N ILE A 97 11.17 -16.18 1.40
CA ILE A 97 10.29 -16.81 2.39
C ILE A 97 9.28 -17.72 1.72
N ASN A 98 8.53 -17.20 0.74
CA ASN A 98 7.58 -17.96 -0.06
C ASN A 98 8.00 -17.94 -1.54
N THR A 99 8.97 -18.79 -1.87
CA THR A 99 9.53 -18.90 -3.23
C THR A 99 8.56 -19.49 -4.24
N ASP A 100 7.55 -20.23 -3.77
CA ASP A 100 6.53 -20.86 -4.62
C ASP A 100 5.35 -19.93 -4.96
N ALA A 101 5.26 -18.78 -4.29
CA ALA A 101 4.18 -17.81 -4.49
C ALA A 101 3.96 -17.43 -5.97
N LEU A 102 5.03 -17.36 -6.77
CA LEU A 102 4.93 -17.05 -8.19
C LEU A 102 4.22 -18.18 -8.96
N ASN A 103 4.57 -19.44 -8.70
CA ASN A 103 3.97 -20.59 -9.36
C ASN A 103 2.50 -20.71 -8.95
N ASP A 104 2.20 -20.52 -7.66
CA ASP A 104 0.82 -20.51 -7.16
C ASP A 104 -0.04 -19.47 -7.91
N ILE A 105 0.49 -18.26 -8.11
CA ILE A 105 -0.21 -17.19 -8.81
C ILE A 105 -0.40 -17.51 -10.29
N ILE A 106 0.59 -18.10 -10.96
CA ILE A 106 0.47 -18.52 -12.36
C ILE A 106 -0.62 -19.58 -12.50
N SER A 107 -0.58 -20.64 -11.68
CA SER A 107 -1.59 -21.71 -11.72
C SER A 107 -2.99 -21.20 -11.40
N MET A 108 -3.13 -20.29 -10.43
CA MET A 108 -4.41 -19.65 -10.15
C MET A 108 -4.92 -18.78 -11.30
N THR A 109 -4.02 -18.06 -11.97
CA THR A 109 -4.38 -17.19 -13.10
C THR A 109 -4.84 -18.04 -14.28
N GLU A 110 -4.14 -19.13 -14.57
CA GLU A 110 -4.53 -20.12 -15.58
C GLU A 110 -5.94 -20.65 -15.29
N GLN A 111 -6.17 -21.13 -14.08
CA GLN A 111 -7.47 -21.67 -13.67
C GLN A 111 -8.58 -20.61 -13.81
N ALA A 112 -8.37 -19.39 -13.33
CA ALA A 112 -9.36 -18.32 -13.42
C ALA A 112 -9.67 -17.92 -14.87
N MET A 113 -8.69 -17.97 -15.76
CA MET A 113 -8.88 -17.68 -17.18
C MET A 113 -9.70 -18.78 -17.86
N LEU A 114 -9.38 -20.05 -17.63
CA LEU A 114 -10.12 -21.18 -18.18
C LEU A 114 -11.56 -21.23 -17.64
N GLU A 115 -11.77 -20.88 -16.38
CA GLU A 115 -13.11 -20.80 -15.78
C GLU A 115 -13.94 -19.65 -16.36
N SER A 116 -13.32 -18.50 -16.62
CA SER A 116 -14.01 -17.32 -17.16
C SER A 116 -14.19 -17.35 -18.69
N ASN A 117 -13.29 -18.02 -19.40
CA ASN A 117 -13.35 -18.21 -20.84
C ASN A 117 -12.84 -19.62 -21.25
N PRO A 118 -13.71 -20.64 -21.23
CA PRO A 118 -13.33 -22.02 -21.56
C PRO A 118 -12.81 -22.22 -22.99
N ASP A 119 -13.14 -21.30 -23.90
CA ASP A 119 -12.78 -21.36 -25.32
C ASP A 119 -11.54 -20.49 -25.65
N VAL A 120 -10.80 -20.02 -24.63
CA VAL A 120 -9.55 -19.27 -24.84
C VAL A 120 -8.57 -20.11 -25.66
N SER A 121 -7.92 -19.50 -26.65
CA SER A 121 -6.92 -20.21 -27.45
C SER A 121 -5.63 -20.45 -26.64
N ASP A 122 -4.92 -21.53 -26.96
CA ASP A 122 -3.62 -21.84 -26.32
C ASP A 122 -2.64 -20.66 -26.43
N GLU A 123 -2.62 -19.99 -27.58
CA GLU A 123 -1.75 -18.82 -27.83
C GLU A 123 -2.10 -17.63 -26.93
N GLU A 124 -3.39 -17.37 -26.69
CA GLU A 124 -3.85 -16.31 -25.79
C GLU A 124 -3.56 -16.66 -24.33
N LEU A 125 -3.74 -17.92 -23.95
CA LEU A 125 -3.45 -18.42 -22.61
C LEU A 125 -1.96 -18.29 -22.29
N ASP A 126 -1.10 -18.81 -23.17
CA ASP A 126 0.36 -18.75 -23.00
C ASP A 126 0.86 -17.31 -22.90
N LEU A 127 0.35 -16.41 -23.75
CA LEU A 127 0.71 -15.00 -23.72
C LEU A 127 0.33 -14.35 -22.37
N ALA A 128 -0.87 -14.63 -21.86
CA ALA A 128 -1.34 -14.09 -20.59
C ALA A 128 -0.53 -14.62 -19.39
N LEU A 129 -0.16 -15.91 -19.41
CA LEU A 129 0.67 -16.52 -18.37
C LEU A 129 2.11 -15.97 -18.42
N GLU A 130 2.68 -15.76 -19.61
CA GLU A 130 3.99 -15.12 -19.78
C GLU A 130 3.99 -13.68 -19.25
N MET A 131 2.97 -12.90 -19.57
CA MET A 131 2.80 -11.54 -19.06
C MET A 131 2.67 -11.52 -17.54
N THR A 132 1.85 -12.41 -16.98
CA THR A 132 1.70 -12.58 -15.52
C THR A 132 3.03 -12.92 -14.87
N SER A 133 3.78 -13.90 -15.40
CA SER A 133 5.09 -14.29 -14.90
C SER A 133 6.08 -13.12 -14.87
N LYS A 134 6.09 -12.29 -15.91
CA LYS A 134 6.92 -11.07 -15.96
C LYS A 134 6.49 -10.02 -14.94
N MET A 135 5.19 -9.76 -14.80
CA MET A 135 4.65 -8.75 -13.87
C MET A 135 4.76 -9.17 -12.40
N MET A 136 4.79 -10.48 -12.15
CA MET A 136 4.93 -11.05 -10.81
C MET A 136 6.40 -11.28 -10.41
N GLN A 137 7.36 -10.86 -11.24
CA GLN A 137 8.76 -10.84 -10.81
C GLN A 137 8.94 -9.93 -9.58
N PRO A 138 9.75 -10.31 -8.57
CA PRO A 138 9.82 -9.58 -7.31
C PRO A 138 10.14 -8.09 -7.44
N HIS A 139 11.04 -7.72 -8.36
CA HIS A 139 11.41 -6.33 -8.60
C HIS A 139 10.24 -5.52 -9.17
N TRP A 140 9.39 -6.15 -10.00
CA TRP A 140 8.22 -5.50 -10.58
C TRP A 140 7.13 -5.30 -9.51
N ILE A 141 6.89 -6.33 -8.69
CA ILE A 141 5.98 -6.24 -7.53
C ILE A 141 6.43 -5.11 -6.60
N MET A 142 7.72 -4.99 -6.31
CA MET A 142 8.23 -3.92 -5.46
C MET A 142 7.93 -2.52 -6.03
N MET A 143 8.24 -2.30 -7.31
CA MET A 143 7.97 -1.01 -7.96
C MET A 143 6.46 -0.69 -8.01
N MET A 144 5.64 -1.67 -8.38
CA MET A 144 4.18 -1.51 -8.42
C MET A 144 3.58 -1.32 -7.03
N GLY A 145 4.12 -1.97 -6.00
CA GLY A 145 3.73 -1.78 -4.61
C GLY A 145 3.99 -0.36 -4.11
N ILE A 146 5.13 0.23 -4.47
CA ILE A 146 5.44 1.62 -4.13
C ILE A 146 4.48 2.58 -4.83
N LEU A 147 4.29 2.40 -6.15
CA LEU A 147 3.41 3.26 -6.95
C LEU A 147 1.95 3.14 -6.49
N GLY A 148 1.44 1.92 -6.36
CA GLY A 148 0.07 1.63 -5.92
C GLY A 148 -0.19 2.10 -4.49
N GLY A 149 0.72 1.81 -3.56
CA GLY A 149 0.60 2.27 -2.17
C GLY A 149 0.64 3.79 -2.04
N THR A 150 1.49 4.46 -2.81
CA THR A 150 1.53 5.93 -2.85
C THR A 150 0.26 6.51 -3.45
N PHE A 151 -0.24 5.91 -4.53
CA PHE A 151 -1.46 6.34 -5.20
C PHE A 151 -2.70 6.18 -4.31
N MET A 152 -2.86 5.03 -3.65
CA MET A 152 -3.94 4.85 -2.67
C MET A 152 -3.81 5.80 -1.48
N GLY A 153 -2.59 5.99 -0.97
CA GLY A 153 -2.33 6.98 0.07
C GLY A 153 -2.66 8.42 -0.34
N PHE A 154 -2.45 8.77 -1.62
CA PHE A 154 -2.90 10.04 -2.18
C PHE A 154 -4.43 10.15 -2.16
N LEU A 155 -5.16 9.10 -2.59
CA LEU A 155 -6.63 9.09 -2.56
C LEU A 155 -7.16 9.23 -1.12
N TYR A 156 -6.59 8.51 -0.16
CA TYR A 156 -6.95 8.67 1.25
C TYR A 156 -6.64 10.07 1.76
N SER A 157 -5.49 10.61 1.37
CA SER A 157 -5.09 11.97 1.74
C SER A 157 -6.01 13.03 1.17
N LEU A 158 -6.63 12.84 0.00
CA LEU A 158 -7.65 13.75 -0.54
C LEU A 158 -8.85 13.86 0.41
N ALA A 159 -9.35 12.71 0.89
CA ALA A 159 -10.46 12.65 1.83
C ALA A 159 -10.06 13.24 3.20
N ILE A 160 -8.93 12.79 3.76
CA ILE A 160 -8.44 13.25 5.07
C ILE A 160 -8.22 14.77 5.07
N SER A 161 -7.62 15.31 4.01
CA SER A 161 -7.33 16.74 3.92
C SER A 161 -8.59 17.59 3.89
N PHE A 162 -9.71 17.06 3.39
CA PHE A 162 -10.98 17.77 3.43
C PHE A 162 -11.46 18.01 4.87
N PHE A 163 -11.27 17.02 5.74
CA PHE A 163 -11.69 17.10 7.15
C PHE A 163 -10.67 17.81 8.05
N VAL A 164 -9.37 17.67 7.76
CA VAL A 164 -8.31 18.17 8.65
C VAL A 164 -7.92 19.63 8.36
N LYS A 165 -8.20 20.14 7.14
CA LYS A 165 -7.86 21.52 6.75
C LYS A 165 -8.42 22.53 7.75
N LYS A 166 -7.59 23.51 8.10
CA LYS A 166 -7.98 24.63 8.95
C LYS A 166 -7.19 25.86 8.56
N SER A 167 -7.91 26.93 8.22
CA SER A 167 -7.35 28.23 7.85
C SER A 167 -7.10 29.06 9.10
N ASP A 168 -6.01 29.82 9.09
CA ASP A 168 -5.81 30.88 10.09
C ASP A 168 -6.64 32.09 9.67
N ASN A 169 -7.64 32.45 10.47
CA ASN A 169 -8.53 33.57 10.19
C ASN A 169 -7.96 34.91 10.68
N ASN A 170 -6.71 34.93 11.18
CA ASN A 170 -6.02 36.13 11.66
C ASN A 170 -4.99 36.68 10.66
N VAL A 171 -5.04 36.26 9.39
CA VAL A 171 -4.25 36.79 8.28
C VAL A 171 -5.16 37.17 7.13
#